data_AF-A0A8S3GY74-F1
#
_entry.id   AF-A0A8S3GY74-F1
#
_cell.length_a   1.000
_cell.length_b   1.000
_cell.length_c   1.000
_cell.angle_alpha   90.00
_cell.angle_beta   90.00
_cell.angle_gamma   90.00
#
_symmetry.space_group_name_H-M   'P 1'
#
loop_
_entity.id
_entity.type
_entity.pdbx_description
1 polymer ?
#
loop_
_entity_poly.entity_id
_entity_poly.type
_entity_poly.pdbx_seq_one_letter_code
_entity_poly.pdbx_strand_id
1 'polypeptide(L)'
;VHFVLIERDHQRYRFDAHHRRDHQGPSFERYRLDIRDLYLSELPSIKNSQSEKQTVIISKHLCGGATDLALRCAVDAQRNSQSIQAIIIALCCHHRLLWNDYVGKEFFRRLNLTPKDFSLIRTLTSWGTC
;
A
#
# COMPACT_ATOMS: atom_id res chain seq x y z
N VAL A 1 13.53 12.16 -10.62
CA VAL A 1 12.51 11.41 -9.85
C VAL A 1 13.25 10.34 -9.06
N HIS A 2 13.07 10.32 -7.73
CA HIS A 2 13.65 9.30 -6.86
C HIS A 2 12.54 8.31 -6.49
N PHE A 3 12.78 7.02 -6.65
CA PHE A 3 11.78 6.00 -6.35
C PHE A 3 12.06 5.34 -5.02
N VAL A 4 11.00 5.09 -4.25
CA VAL A 4 11.06 4.36 -3.00
C VAL A 4 10.20 3.13 -3.16
N LEU A 5 10.82 1.95 -3.17
CA LEU A 5 10.14 0.69 -3.39
C LEU A 5 9.88 0.02 -2.05
N ILE A 6 8.61 -0.15 -1.69
CA ILE A 6 8.20 -0.86 -0.48
C ILE A 6 7.60 -2.20 -0.87
N GLU A 7 8.16 -3.29 -0.36
CA GLU A 7 7.68 -4.65 -0.64
C GLU A 7 7.72 -5.54 0.60
N ARG A 8 6.71 -6.40 0.73
CA ARG A 8 6.63 -7.37 1.83
C ARG A 8 7.50 -8.61 1.57
N ASP A 9 7.50 -9.11 0.33
CA ASP A 9 8.12 -10.38 -0.06
C ASP A 9 9.16 -10.21 -1.17
N HIS A 10 10.09 -11.17 -1.25
CA HIS A 10 11.15 -11.21 -2.24
C HIS A 10 10.56 -11.53 -3.62
N GLN A 11 10.22 -10.50 -4.39
CA GLN A 11 10.21 -10.67 -5.84
C GLN A 11 11.63 -11.06 -6.23
N ARG A 12 11.84 -12.08 -7.10
CA ARG A 12 13.16 -12.69 -7.38
C ARG A 12 14.24 -11.73 -7.94
N TYR A 13 14.06 -10.41 -7.85
CA TYR A 13 14.93 -9.34 -8.34
C TYR A 13 15.35 -9.56 -9.79
N ARG A 14 14.56 -10.34 -10.52
CA ARG A 14 14.89 -10.83 -11.86
C ARG A 14 15.08 -9.66 -12.83
N PHE A 15 14.38 -8.56 -12.57
CA PHE A 15 14.45 -7.34 -13.35
C PHE A 15 15.40 -6.28 -12.75
N ASP A 16 15.95 -6.49 -11.56
CA ASP A 16 16.96 -5.59 -10.99
C ASP A 16 18.26 -5.64 -11.79
N ALA A 17 18.56 -6.75 -12.45
CA ALA A 17 19.73 -6.88 -13.32
C ALA A 17 19.74 -5.82 -14.43
N HIS A 18 18.56 -5.35 -14.89
CA HIS A 18 18.44 -4.26 -15.85
C HIS A 18 18.74 -2.87 -15.25
N HIS A 19 18.71 -2.74 -13.93
CA HIS A 19 18.95 -1.50 -13.20
C HIS A 19 20.37 -1.39 -12.63
N ARG A 20 21.16 -2.49 -12.65
CA ARG A 20 22.51 -2.57 -12.07
C ARG A 20 23.64 -2.11 -12.98
N ARG A 21 23.36 -1.80 -14.25
CA ARG A 21 24.36 -1.23 -15.16
C ARG A 21 24.37 0.27 -14.99
N ASP A 22 25.55 0.84 -14.70
CA ASP A 22 25.74 2.28 -14.60
C ASP A 22 25.06 2.97 -15.80
N HIS A 23 24.17 3.93 -15.49
CA HIS A 23 23.41 4.76 -16.42
C HIS A 23 22.18 4.14 -17.15
N GLN A 24 21.68 2.95 -16.79
CA GLN A 24 20.50 2.36 -17.46
C GLN A 24 19.20 2.26 -16.64
N GLY A 25 19.07 2.93 -15.49
CA GLY A 25 17.82 2.89 -14.72
C GLY A 25 17.60 4.09 -13.79
N PRO A 26 16.36 4.29 -13.32
CA PRO A 26 16.07 5.31 -12.33
C PRO A 26 16.75 5.01 -10.99
N SER A 27 17.13 6.06 -10.25
CA SER A 27 17.61 5.93 -8.87
C SER A 27 16.45 5.51 -7.96
N PHE A 28 16.67 4.44 -7.17
CA PHE A 28 15.69 3.98 -6.18
C PHE A 28 16.34 3.46 -4.91
N GLU A 29 15.64 3.65 -3.80
CA GLU A 29 15.87 2.91 -2.55
C GLU A 29 14.78 1.87 -2.36
N ARG A 30 15.10 0.78 -1.65
CA ARG A 30 14.15 -0.31 -1.44
C ARG A 30 14.12 -0.71 0.02
N TYR A 31 12.90 -0.82 0.55
CA TYR A 31 12.67 -1.30 1.89
C TYR A 31 11.78 -2.54 1.88
N ARG A 32 12.23 -3.54 2.64
CA ARG A 32 11.54 -4.80 2.80
C ARG A 32 10.84 -4.84 4.14
N LEU A 33 9.54 -4.57 4.14
CA LEU A 33 8.71 -4.56 5.34
C LEU A 33 7.24 -4.74 5.00
N ASP A 34 6.47 -5.15 6.00
CA ASP A 34 5.02 -5.13 5.93
C ASP A 34 4.53 -3.67 6.00
N ILE A 35 3.55 -3.29 5.20
CA ILE A 35 3.01 -1.92 5.19
C ILE A 35 2.45 -1.47 6.55
N ARG A 36 2.12 -2.42 7.44
CA ARG A 36 1.77 -2.14 8.84
C ARG A 36 2.88 -1.45 9.62
N ASP A 37 4.13 -1.71 9.26
CA ASP A 37 5.32 -1.19 9.93
C ASP A 37 5.94 -0.02 9.14
N LEU A 38 5.29 0.44 8.06
CA LEU A 38 5.77 1.53 7.23
C LEU A 38 5.40 2.89 7.84
N TYR A 39 6.42 3.68 8.14
CA TYR A 39 6.29 5.10 8.47
C TYR A 39 7.01 5.92 7.40
N LEU A 40 6.24 6.47 6.44
CA LEU A 40 6.80 7.22 5.31
C LEU A 40 7.69 8.40 5.76
N SER A 41 7.29 9.10 6.83
CA SER A 41 8.07 10.22 7.38
C SER A 41 9.45 9.82 7.91
N GLU A 42 9.66 8.54 8.22
CA GLU A 42 10.91 8.03 8.77
C GLU A 42 11.86 7.50 7.70
N LEU A 43 11.45 7.45 6.44
CA LEU A 43 12.33 6.99 5.37
C LEU A 43 13.44 8.02 5.11
N PRO A 44 14.73 7.65 5.10
CA PRO A 44 15.86 8.55 4.87
C PRO A 44 15.69 9.54 3.72
N SER A 45 15.19 9.10 2.55
CA SER A 45 14.99 9.99 1.41
C SER A 45 13.83 10.98 1.58
N ILE A 46 12.91 10.71 2.50
CA ILE A 46 11.74 11.53 2.82
C ILE A 46 12.04 12.45 4.01
N LYS A 47 12.65 11.91 5.07
CA LYS A 47 13.00 12.60 6.31
C LYS A 47 14.04 13.71 6.13
N ASN A 48 15.07 13.46 5.32
CA ASN A 48 16.16 14.42 5.10
C ASN A 48 15.87 15.42 3.98
N SER A 49 14.68 15.37 3.39
CA SER A 49 14.30 16.30 2.34
C SER A 49 13.75 17.58 2.94
N GLN A 50 14.31 18.72 2.55
CA GLN A 50 13.67 20.02 2.75
C GLN A 50 12.24 19.97 2.18
N SER A 51 11.32 20.68 2.82
CA SER A 51 9.85 20.63 2.74
C SER A 51 9.20 20.87 1.36
N GLU A 52 9.96 20.78 0.27
CA GLU A 52 9.51 21.07 -1.10
C GLU A 52 9.24 19.81 -1.94
N LYS A 53 9.67 18.62 -1.51
CA LYS A 53 9.48 17.41 -2.31
C LYS A 53 8.02 16.96 -2.31
N GLN A 54 7.43 16.98 -3.50
CA GLN A 54 6.11 16.40 -3.77
C GLN A 54 6.23 14.87 -3.87
N THR A 55 5.45 14.16 -3.05
CA THR A 55 5.43 12.70 -3.00
C THR A 55 4.18 12.18 -3.69
N VAL A 56 4.35 11.19 -4.57
CA VAL A 56 3.27 10.44 -5.21
C VAL A 56 3.34 8.99 -4.76
N ILE A 57 2.23 8.47 -4.23
CA ILE A 57 2.12 7.10 -3.75
C ILE A 57 1.41 6.26 -4.80
N ILE A 58 2.02 5.17 -5.23
CA ILE A 58 1.49 4.26 -6.25
C ILE A 58 1.48 2.83 -5.71
N SER A 59 0.36 2.12 -5.84
CA SER A 59 0.29 0.70 -5.52
C SER A 59 -0.60 -0.10 -6.48
N LYS A 60 -0.17 -1.33 -6.78
CA LYS A 60 -0.83 -2.22 -7.74
C LYS A 60 -1.34 -3.54 -7.15
N HIS A 61 -1.10 -3.81 -5.86
CA HIS A 61 -1.55 -5.05 -5.22
C HIS A 61 -1.73 -4.94 -3.70
N LEU A 62 -2.43 -3.90 -3.24
CA LEU A 62 -2.85 -3.83 -1.83
C LEU A 62 -4.01 -4.81 -1.63
N CYS A 63 -3.69 -5.97 -1.06
CA CYS A 63 -4.68 -6.97 -0.69
C CYS A 63 -5.22 -6.78 0.72
N GLY A 64 -6.48 -7.14 0.92
CA GLY A 64 -7.11 -7.08 2.24
C GLY A 64 -7.04 -5.69 2.86
N GLY A 65 -6.67 -5.58 4.14
CA GLY A 65 -6.57 -4.31 4.86
C GLY A 65 -5.41 -3.40 4.44
N ALA A 66 -4.60 -3.81 3.46
CA ALA A 66 -3.42 -3.06 3.04
C ALA A 66 -3.76 -1.70 2.42
N THR A 67 -4.95 -1.55 1.82
CA THR A 67 -5.43 -0.24 1.32
C THR A 67 -5.58 0.75 2.45
N ASP A 68 -6.25 0.36 3.54
CA ASP A 68 -6.46 1.24 4.69
C ASP A 68 -5.12 1.56 5.39
N LEU A 69 -4.19 0.62 5.42
CA LEU A 69 -2.85 0.84 5.95
C LEU A 69 -2.05 1.83 5.09
N ALA A 70 -2.13 1.72 3.77
CA ALA A 70 -1.49 2.68 2.86
C ALA A 70 -2.05 4.10 3.03
N LEU A 71 -3.39 4.22 3.14
CA LEU A 71 -4.04 5.51 3.36
C LEU A 71 -3.66 6.11 4.72
N ARG A 72 -3.65 5.30 5.79
CA ARG A 72 -3.19 5.74 7.13
C ARG A 72 -1.74 6.23 7.08
N CYS A 73 -0.86 5.44 6.47
CA CYS A 73 0.54 5.80 6.30
C CYS A 73 0.71 7.14 5.56
N ALA A 74 -0.06 7.37 4.49
CA ALA A 74 -0.05 8.63 3.74
C ALA A 74 -0.57 9.82 4.55
N VAL A 75 -1.67 9.63 5.29
CA VAL A 75 -2.23 10.66 6.19
C VAL A 75 -1.25 11.03 7.29
N ASP A 76 -0.60 10.04 7.90
CA ASP A 76 0.40 10.28 8.93
C ASP A 76 1.64 10.97 8.36
N ALA A 77 2.07 10.64 7.14
CA ALA A 77 3.11 11.39 6.44
C ALA A 77 2.72 12.85 6.23
N GLN A 78 1.49 13.11 5.77
CA GLN A 78 0.98 14.45 5.54
C GLN A 78 0.92 15.27 6.84
N ARG A 79 0.55 14.64 7.97
CA ARG A 79 0.60 15.27 9.30
C ARG A 79 2.02 15.61 9.73
N ASN A 80 3.00 14.83 9.31
CA ASN A 80 4.43 15.08 9.55
C ASN A 80 5.06 15.98 8.46
N SER A 81 4.29 16.94 7.94
CA SER A 81 4.72 17.98 6.99
C SER A 81 5.25 17.46 5.64
N GLN A 82 4.88 16.24 5.24
CA GLN A 82 5.18 15.74 3.90
C GLN A 82 4.10 16.15 2.90
N SER A 83 4.51 16.67 1.75
CA SER A 83 3.56 17.02 0.69
C SER A 83 3.20 15.78 -0.12
N ILE A 84 2.00 15.23 0.12
CA ILE A 84 1.45 14.14 -0.68
C ILE A 84 0.61 14.75 -1.81
N GLN A 85 1.11 14.69 -3.04
CA GLN A 85 0.45 15.26 -4.22
C GLN A 85 -0.67 14.36 -4.74
N ALA A 86 -0.43 13.04 -4.76
CA ALA A 86 -1.39 12.08 -5.30
C ALA A 86 -1.19 10.69 -4.70
N ILE A 87 -2.28 9.94 -4.62
CA ILE A 87 -2.32 8.53 -4.24
C ILE A 87 -3.09 7.77 -5.32
N ILE A 88 -2.45 6.76 -5.91
CA ILE A 88 -3.01 5.91 -6.96
C ILE A 88 -2.97 4.46 -6.49
N ILE A 89 -4.12 3.84 -6.26
CA ILE A 89 -4.23 2.47 -5.76
C ILE A 89 -5.10 1.64 -6.71
N ALA A 90 -4.54 0.59 -7.27
CA ALA A 90 -5.29 -0.47 -7.91
C ALA A 90 -5.76 -1.50 -6.86
N LEU A 91 -7.06 -1.57 -6.63
CA LEU A 91 -7.72 -2.50 -5.72
C LEU A 91 -7.96 -3.84 -6.44
N CYS A 92 -7.49 -4.96 -5.88
CA CYS A 92 -7.54 -6.24 -6.60
C CYS A 92 -7.86 -7.49 -5.76
N CYS A 93 -7.69 -7.46 -4.43
CA CYS A 93 -7.87 -8.65 -3.58
C CYS A 93 -8.77 -8.36 -2.37
N HIS A 94 -10.00 -7.91 -2.64
CA HIS A 94 -11.06 -7.81 -1.61
C HIS A 94 -11.35 -9.15 -0.93
N HIS A 95 -11.15 -10.26 -1.64
CA HIS A 95 -11.29 -11.60 -1.06
C HIS A 95 -10.28 -11.90 0.07
N ARG A 96 -9.17 -11.16 0.16
CA ARG A 96 -8.17 -11.29 1.24
C ARG A 96 -8.48 -10.40 2.45
N LEU A 97 -9.55 -9.60 2.39
CA LEU A 97 -9.94 -8.72 3.50
C LEU A 97 -10.43 -9.55 4.68
N LEU A 98 -9.97 -9.19 5.88
CA LEU A 98 -10.44 -9.76 7.13
C LEU A 98 -11.53 -8.87 7.69
N TRP A 99 -12.50 -9.47 8.40
CA TRP A 99 -13.57 -8.72 9.03
C TRP A 99 -13.04 -7.65 10.00
N ASN A 100 -11.96 -7.95 10.73
CA ASN A 100 -11.38 -7.02 11.69
C ASN A 100 -10.83 -5.75 11.01
N ASP A 101 -10.29 -5.89 9.80
CA ASP A 101 -9.73 -4.78 9.02
C ASP A 101 -10.79 -3.98 8.26
N TYR A 102 -11.94 -4.61 7.97
CA TYR A 102 -13.01 -3.97 7.20
C TYR A 102 -13.60 -2.77 7.96
N VAL A 103 -13.57 -1.60 7.32
CA VAL A 103 -14.07 -0.33 7.87
C VAL A 103 -15.60 -0.16 7.72
N GLY A 104 -16.23 -0.86 6.78
CA GLY A 104 -17.66 -0.74 6.47
C GLY A 104 -18.60 -1.52 7.39
N LYS A 105 -18.23 -1.78 8.64
CA LYS A 105 -19.01 -2.62 9.58
C LYS A 105 -20.41 -2.05 9.86
N GLU A 106 -20.54 -0.72 9.91
CA GLU A 106 -21.84 -0.06 10.08
C GLU A 106 -22.82 -0.34 8.94
N PHE A 107 -22.32 -0.42 7.70
CA PHE A 107 -23.15 -0.79 6.56
C PHE A 107 -23.72 -2.20 6.73
N PHE A 108 -22.90 -3.15 7.18
CA PHE A 108 -23.35 -4.51 7.48
C PHE A 108 -24.40 -4.52 8.61
N ARG A 109 -24.14 -3.80 9.71
CA ARG A 109 -25.09 -3.69 10.83
C ARG A 109 -26.46 -3.15 10.39
N ARG A 110 -26.48 -2.09 9.57
CA ARG A 110 -27.74 -1.52 9.04
C ARG A 110 -28.54 -2.49 8.18
N LEU A 111 -27.88 -3.44 7.53
CA LEU A 111 -28.52 -4.49 6.72
C LEU A 111 -28.80 -5.77 7.51
N ASN A 112 -28.59 -5.78 8.83
CA ASN A 112 -28.64 -6.97 9.69
C ASN A 112 -27.70 -8.10 9.23
N LEU A 113 -26.57 -7.75 8.59
CA LEU A 113 -25.54 -8.68 8.16
C LEU A 113 -24.48 -8.85 9.25
N THR A 114 -24.02 -10.09 9.41
CA THR A 114 -23.08 -10.51 10.44
C THR A 114 -21.67 -10.72 9.88
N PRO A 115 -20.64 -10.90 10.74
CA PRO A 115 -19.31 -11.30 10.29
C PRO A 115 -19.29 -12.62 9.50
N LYS A 116 -20.26 -13.52 9.75
CA LYS A 116 -20.41 -14.76 8.98
C LYS A 116 -20.83 -14.46 7.54
N ASP A 117 -21.80 -13.56 7.36
CA ASP A 117 -22.26 -13.11 6.05
C ASP A 117 -21.15 -12.42 5.27
N PHE A 118 -20.33 -11.60 5.94
CA PHE A 118 -19.13 -11.03 5.34
C PHE A 118 -18.20 -12.11 4.79
N SER A 119 -17.93 -13.17 5.57
CA SER A 119 -17.07 -14.26 5.10
C SER A 119 -17.66 -14.97 3.88
N LEU A 120 -18.98 -15.14 3.81
CA LEU A 120 -19.67 -15.72 2.65
C LEU A 120 -19.58 -14.81 1.43
N ILE A 121 -19.94 -13.52 1.56
CA ILE A 121 -19.88 -12.52 0.48
C ILE A 121 -18.45 -12.42 -0.07
N ARG A 122 -17.44 -12.42 0.81
CA ARG A 122 -16.03 -12.42 0.43
C ARG A 122 -15.65 -13.61 -0.43
N THR A 123 -16.12 -14.81 -0.09
CA THR A 123 -15.91 -16.03 -0.90
C THR A 123 -16.69 -15.95 -2.22
N LEU A 124 -17.94 -15.49 -2.18
CA LEU A 124 -18.78 -15.35 -3.38
C LEU A 124 -18.28 -14.28 -4.35
N THR A 125 -17.45 -13.35 -3.90
CA THR A 125 -16.89 -12.27 -4.72
C THR A 125 -15.44 -12.55 -5.13
N SER A 126 -14.86 -13.68 -4.73
CA SER A 126 -13.49 -14.06 -5.12
C SER A 126 -13.39 -14.67 -6.53
N TRP A 127 -14.44 -14.56 -7.36
CA TRP A 127 -14.42 -15.12 -8.71
C TRP A 127 -13.31 -14.46 -9.54
N GLY A 128 -12.45 -15.30 -10.13
CA GLY A 128 -11.36 -14.87 -11.01
C GLY A 128 -10.05 -14.48 -10.32
N THR A 129 -9.88 -14.76 -9.04
CA THR A 129 -8.57 -14.57 -8.38
C THR A 129 -7.74 -15.84 -8.52
N CYS A 130 -6.81 -15.83 -9.49
CA CYS A 130 -5.74 -16.82 -9.62
C CYS A 130 -4.75 -16.76 -8.46
#